data_AF-A0A401FKK2-F1
#
_entry.id   AF-A0A401FKK2-F1
#
_cell.length_a   1.000
_cell.length_b   1.000
_cell.length_c   1.000
_cell.angle_alpha   90.00
_cell.angle_beta   90.00
_cell.angle_gamma   90.00
#
_symmetry.space_group_name_H-M   'P 1'
#
loop_
_entity.id
_entity.type
_entity.pdbx_description
1 polymer ?
#
loop_
_entity_poly.entity_id
_entity_poly.type
_entity_poly.pdbx_seq_one_letter_code
_entity_poly.pdbx_strand_id
1 'polypeptide(L)' 'MHKEVLTTILDFAVETGFEVEKLDFSPIKGGSGNIEFLVLLKSVAEPTIKPSVSIETVIKNAYSELKKD' A
#
# COMPACT_ATOMS: atom_id res chain seq x y z
N MET A 1 3.97 -6.87 10.79
CA MET A 1 4.53 -7.16 9.46
C MET A 1 3.94 -6.30 8.33
N HIS A 2 2.75 -6.57 7.73
CA HIS A 2 2.31 -5.78 6.54
C HIS A 2 2.22 -4.26 6.79
N LYS A 3 1.71 -3.84 7.96
CA LYS A 3 1.65 -2.42 8.34
C LYS A 3 3.04 -1.75 8.35
N GLU A 4 4.04 -2.43 8.92
CA GLU A 4 5.41 -1.91 9.00
C GLU A 4 6.02 -1.79 7.61
N VAL A 5 5.91 -2.83 6.78
CA VAL A 5 6.43 -2.82 5.40
C VAL A 5 5.78 -1.71 4.57
N LEU A 6 4.46 -1.56 4.66
CA LEU A 6 3.75 -0.50 3.93
C LEU A 6 4.16 0.89 4.42
N THR A 7 4.30 1.09 5.74
CA THR A 7 4.75 2.37 6.29
C THR A 7 6.14 2.72 5.75
N THR A 8 7.11 1.79 5.87
CA THR A 8 8.47 1.99 5.36
C THR A 8 8.52 2.31 3.87
N ILE A 9 7.74 1.60 3.04
CA ILE A 9 7.76 1.81 1.58
C ILE A 9 7.06 3.11 1.17
N LEU A 10 5.97 3.49 1.82
CA LEU A 10 5.29 4.75 1.52
C LEU A 10 6.14 5.96 1.94
N ASP A 11 6.76 5.89 3.11
CA ASP A 11 7.68 6.94 3.57
C ASP A 11 8.88 7.06 2.62
N PHE A 12 9.48 5.93 2.23
CA PHE A 12 10.57 5.90 1.24
C PHE A 12 10.16 6.48 -0.13
N ALA A 13 8.94 6.24 -0.59
CA ALA A 13 8.44 6.82 -1.84
C ALA A 13 8.39 8.35 -1.77
N VAL A 14 7.91 8.90 -0.65
CA VAL A 14 7.89 10.35 -0.42
C VAL A 14 9.32 10.92 -0.36
N GLU A 15 10.21 10.28 0.39
CA GLU A 15 11.63 10.69 0.49
C GLU A 15 12.35 10.70 -0.86
N THR A 16 11.89 9.89 -1.82
CA THR A 16 12.49 9.77 -3.16
C THR A 16 11.82 10.62 -4.24
N GLY A 17 10.85 11.47 -3.90
CA GLY A 17 10.22 12.39 -4.85
C GLY A 17 8.89 11.92 -5.45
N PHE A 18 8.23 10.93 -4.82
CA PHE A 18 6.95 10.40 -5.28
C PHE A 18 5.82 10.67 -4.28
N GLU A 19 4.76 11.32 -4.75
CA GLU A 19 3.49 11.44 -4.03
C GLU A 19 2.74 10.11 -4.07
N VAL A 20 2.23 9.68 -2.91
CA VAL A 20 1.41 8.48 -2.76
C VAL A 20 -0.05 8.87 -2.98
N GLU A 21 -0.57 8.61 -4.18
CA GLU A 21 -1.92 8.99 -4.60
C GLU A 21 -2.97 7.98 -4.09
N LYS A 22 -2.65 6.69 -4.15
CA LYS A 22 -3.55 5.61 -3.74
C LYS A 22 -2.78 4.40 -3.24
N LEU A 23 -3.35 3.71 -2.25
CA LEU A 23 -2.95 2.39 -1.80
C LEU A 23 -4.15 1.44 -1.94
N ASP A 24 -3.89 0.23 -2.43
CA ASP A 24 -4.87 -0.84 -2.57
C ASP A 24 -4.18 -2.21 -2.41
N PHE A 25 -4.93 -3.30 -2.52
CA PHE A 25 -4.38 -4.67 -2.53
C PHE A 25 -4.67 -5.39 -3.85
N SER A 26 -3.82 -6.36 -4.19
CA SER A 26 -4.07 -7.23 -5.34
C SER A 26 -5.24 -8.18 -5.03
N PRO A 27 -6.22 -8.37 -5.93
CA PRO A 27 -7.32 -9.31 -5.71
C PRO A 27 -6.88 -10.77 -5.74
N ILE A 28 -5.63 -11.04 -6.15
CA ILE A 28 -5.03 -12.37 -6.14
C ILE A 28 -3.80 -12.40 -5.23
N LYS A 29 -3.52 -13.55 -4.65
CA LYS A 29 -2.30 -13.77 -3.87
C LYS A 29 -1.12 -14.05 -4.83
N GLY A 30 0.08 -13.67 -4.40
CA GLY A 30 1.32 -14.01 -5.08
C GLY A 30 1.63 -15.51 -5.05
N GLY A 31 2.69 -15.93 -5.75
CA GLY A 31 2.99 -17.34 -6.01
C GLY A 31 3.13 -18.25 -4.77
N SER A 32 3.47 -17.71 -3.61
CA SER A 32 3.53 -18.45 -2.33
C SER A 32 2.33 -18.23 -1.42
N GLY A 33 1.25 -17.62 -1.91
CA GLY A 33 0.07 -17.27 -1.11
C GLY A 33 0.17 -15.93 -0.36
N ASN A 34 1.18 -15.11 -0.66
CA ASN A 34 1.36 -13.81 -0.03
C ASN A 34 0.30 -12.81 -0.50
N ILE A 35 -0.17 -11.96 0.42
CA ILE A 35 -0.97 -10.78 0.05
C ILE A 35 -0.03 -9.73 -0.53
N GLU A 36 -0.37 -9.24 -1.72
CA GLU A 36 0.38 -8.22 -2.43
C GLU A 36 -0.40 -6.90 -2.41
N PHE A 37 0.33 -5.78 -2.39
CA PHE A 37 -0.23 -4.44 -2.30
C PHE A 37 0.13 -3.63 -3.55
N LEU A 38 -0.77 -2.74 -3.94
CA LEU A 38 -0.64 -1.87 -5.10
C LEU A 38 -0.58 -0.42 -4.64
N VAL A 39 0.41 0.32 -5.13
CA VAL A 39 0.56 1.75 -4.83
C VAL A 39 0.58 2.53 -6.13
N LEU A 40 -0.25 3.57 -6.21
CA LEU A 40 -0.18 4.56 -7.28
C LEU A 40 0.73 5.70 -6.84
N LEU A 41 1.84 5.87 -7.57
CA LEU A 41 2.86 6.89 -7.31
C LEU A 41 2.87 7.93 -8.41
N LYS A 42 3.15 9.18 -8.04
CA LYS A 42 3.31 10.29 -8.99
C LYS A 42 4.56 11.09 -8.66
N SER A 43 5.45 11.27 -9.63
CA SER A 43 6.63 12.12 -9.45
C SER A 43 6.21 13.58 -9.39
N VAL A 44 6.56 14.26 -8.30
CA VAL A 44 6.23 15.68 -8.04
C VAL A 44 7.38 16.36 -7.28
N ALA A 45 7.44 17.69 -7.30
CA ALA A 45 8.48 18.45 -6.59
C ALA A 45 8.31 18.42 -5.06
N GLU A 46 7.07 18.38 -4.57
CA GLU A 46 6.72 18.36 -3.15
C GLU A 46 5.81 17.15 -2.87
N PRO A 47 6.38 15.95 -2.70
CA PRO A 47 5.62 14.73 -2.52
C PRO A 47 4.99 14.67 -1.11
N THR A 48 3.79 14.11 -1.04
CA THR A 48 3.11 13.81 0.22
C THR A 48 2.42 12.45 0.14
N ILE A 49 1.91 11.96 1.26
CA ILE A 49 0.92 10.87 1.26
C ILE A 49 -0.47 11.52 1.24
N LYS A 50 -1.29 11.25 0.22
CA LYS A 50 -2.64 11.81 0.16
C LYS A 50 -3.46 11.39 1.39
N PRO A 51 -4.28 12.28 1.98
CA PRO A 51 -5.11 11.95 3.14
C PRO A 51 -6.09 10.78 2.94
N SER A 52 -6.43 10.47 1.69
CA SER A 52 -7.27 9.33 1.31
C SER A 52 -6.57 7.96 1.45
N VAL A 53 -5.25 7.94 1.63
CA VAL A 53 -4.46 6.71 1.76
C VAL A 53 -4.53 6.20 3.20
N SER A 54 -5.10 5.01 3.40
CA SER A 54 -5.20 4.36 4.72
C SER A 54 -4.63 2.94 4.68
N ILE A 55 -3.45 2.75 5.26
CA ILE A 55 -2.81 1.43 5.41
C ILE A 55 -3.73 0.47 6.18
N GLU A 56 -4.34 0.94 7.26
CA GLU A 56 -5.18 0.09 8.12
C GLU A 56 -6.42 -0.43 7.40
N THR A 57 -7.08 0.45 6.64
CA THR A 57 -8.27 0.08 5.86
C THR A 57 -7.92 -0.93 4.77
N VAL A 58 -6.83 -0.71 4.03
CA VAL A 58 -6.40 -1.59 2.95
C VAL A 58 -6.01 -2.97 3.49
N ILE A 59 -5.25 -3.04 4.60
CA ILE A 59 -4.90 -4.33 5.23
C ILE A 59 -6.16 -5.06 5.69
N LYS A 60 -7.10 -4.35 6.33
CA LYS A 60 -8.36 -4.94 6.81
C LYS A 60 -9.15 -5.55 5.65
N ASN A 61 -9.30 -4.81 4.55
CA ASN A 61 -10.03 -5.28 3.38
C ASN A 61 -9.33 -6.49 2.73
N ALA A 62 -8.01 -6.42 2.55
CA ALA A 62 -7.22 -7.52 1.99
C ALA A 62 -7.37 -8.81 2.81
N TYR A 63 -7.32 -8.71 4.14
CA TYR A 63 -7.55 -9.88 5.00
C TYR A 63 -8.98 -10.39 4.91
N SER A 64 -9.99 -9.52 4.90
CA SER A 64 -11.39 -9.95 4.79
C SER A 64 -11.68 -10.69 3.48
N GLU A 65 -11.01 -10.34 2.39
CA GLU A 65 -11.25 -10.95 1.07
C GLU A 65 -10.39 -12.19 0.82
N LEU A 66 -9.13 -12.16 1.25
CA LEU A 66 -8.14 -13.18 0.89
C LEU A 66 -7.86 -14.18 2.03
N LYS A 67 -8.24 -13.88 3.27
CA LYS A 67 -8.28 -14.87 4.36
C LYS A 67 -9.74 -15.27 4.59
N LYS A 68 -10.29 -16.02 3.63
CA LYS A 68 -11.41 -16.90 3.92
C LYS A 68 -10.81 -18.24 4.35
N ASP A 69 -11.15 -18.65 5.57
CA ASP A 69 -10.91 -20.01 6.07
C ASP A 69 -11.62 -21.04 5.18
#